data_AF-A0A518AJN7-F1
#
_entry.id   AF-A0A518AJN7-F1
#
_cell.length_a   1.000
_cell.length_b   1.000
_cell.length_c   1.000
_cell.angle_alpha   90.00
_cell.angle_beta   90.00
_cell.angle_gamma   90.00
#
_symmetry.space_group_name_H-M   'P 1'
#
loop_
_entity.id
_entity.type
_entity.pdbx_description
1 polymer ?
#
loop_
_entity_poly.entity_id
_entity_poly.type
_entity_poly.pdbx_seq_one_letter_code
_entity_poly.pdbx_strand_id
1 'polypeptide(L)'
;MLRKCVFSLGLVLAHCTLQGVALATIPFVPVVPPYDGQIAGPSVLLPSQVAGKEYSHDSDYSAFGVGGIIDPEQVIKWDGSGGTEDGRDYSGSRPTYTSDDQVDALANTGDVLLTSMTYDYAHMVFSVDRDINVYDGATGGYSPWQLPSAGPIAVSIGNVGGAGELWIERAGFYSAPATFELWASQEQINGMPLPNDIDGVETGGDDNKDYTGAVVYSLSADYQSGDIGTDAVSVWNESGTPYLYQATIAAAVQQLLGPIPTSAILPSQNVGGIDAINVDAMMTRDANGNDLFDAEAGKSDVFVFSIQQILDPADADGFYATGSELFLLEASPSSINVSYLPHGGHEWSHDWTLDSLVISENDTGGGYGVIDINALEAIGSQEVPEPSTWCLGALAMAVTLVAGHRLR
;
A
#
# COMPACT_ATOMS: atom_id res chain seq x y z
N MET A 1 41.72 30.74 59.64
CA MET A 1 40.48 31.15 58.94
C MET A 1 40.26 30.22 57.76
N LEU A 2 39.48 29.16 57.96
CA LEU A 2 39.09 28.21 56.91
C LEU A 2 37.99 28.83 56.04
N ARG A 3 38.19 28.90 54.72
CA ARG A 3 37.10 29.09 53.75
C ARG A 3 36.82 27.76 53.07
N LYS A 4 35.56 27.33 53.17
CA LYS A 4 35.02 26.10 52.60
C LYS A 4 34.92 26.24 51.08
N CYS A 5 35.57 25.34 50.32
CA CYS A 5 35.18 25.03 48.95
C CYS A 5 33.98 24.07 49.01
N VAL A 6 32.86 24.46 48.42
CA VAL A 6 31.73 23.57 48.15
C VAL A 6 31.71 23.38 46.64
N PHE A 7 32.13 22.20 46.18
CA PHE A 7 31.89 21.73 44.82
C PHE A 7 30.49 21.10 44.81
N SER A 8 29.55 21.74 44.12
CA SER A 8 28.23 21.19 43.85
C SER A 8 28.37 20.18 42.72
N LEU A 9 28.36 18.88 43.05
CA LEU A 9 28.28 17.80 42.09
C LEU A 9 26.81 17.72 41.62
N GLY A 10 26.51 18.35 40.49
CA GLY A 10 25.23 18.20 39.81
C GLY A 10 25.17 16.83 39.15
N LEU A 11 24.48 15.89 39.78
CA LEU A 11 24.12 14.61 39.19
C LEU A 11 23.06 14.89 38.11
N VAL A 12 23.49 14.98 36.85
CA VAL A 12 22.58 14.91 35.69
C VAL A 12 22.17 13.44 35.58
N LEU A 13 21.02 13.11 36.16
CA LEU A 13 20.29 11.89 35.83
C LEU A 13 19.79 12.07 34.40
N ALA A 14 20.57 11.57 33.43
CA ALA A 14 20.06 11.26 32.11
C ALA A 14 18.93 10.24 32.32
N HIS A 15 17.68 10.70 32.22
CA HIS A 15 16.55 9.83 31.94
C HIS A 15 16.77 9.32 30.51
N CYS A 16 17.59 8.28 30.36
CA CYS A 16 17.37 7.32 29.29
C CYS A 16 16.01 6.70 29.61
N THR A 17 14.95 7.22 29.01
CA THR A 17 13.75 6.43 28.76
C THR A 17 14.20 5.28 27.86
N LEU A 18 14.64 4.19 28.48
CA LEU A 18 14.54 2.86 27.91
C LEU A 18 13.05 2.66 27.65
N GLN A 19 12.57 3.13 26.49
CA GLN A 19 11.38 2.58 25.89
C GLN A 19 11.71 1.10 25.74
N GLY A 20 11.13 0.28 26.63
CA GLY A 20 11.25 -1.15 26.49
C GLY A 20 10.66 -1.50 25.14
N VAL A 21 11.51 -1.95 24.21
CA VAL A 21 11.07 -2.66 23.02
C VAL A 21 10.25 -3.83 23.54
N ALA A 22 8.92 -3.71 23.42
CA ALA A 22 8.03 -4.79 23.73
C ALA A 22 8.30 -5.89 22.70
N LEU A 23 9.20 -6.82 23.02
CA LEU A 23 9.38 -8.06 22.27
C LEU A 23 8.15 -8.94 22.56
N ALA A 24 7.04 -8.63 21.90
CA ALA A 24 5.78 -9.35 22.03
C ALA A 24 5.63 -10.36 20.88
N THR A 25 6.11 -11.58 21.13
CA THR A 25 5.82 -12.76 20.32
C THR A 25 4.37 -13.17 20.48
N ILE A 26 3.50 -12.86 19.53
CA ILE A 26 2.26 -13.61 19.37
C ILE A 26 2.56 -14.65 18.29
N PRO A 27 2.69 -15.96 18.62
CA PRO A 27 2.58 -16.99 17.61
C PRO A 27 1.25 -16.75 16.89
N PHE A 28 1.29 -16.53 15.58
CA PHE A 28 0.08 -16.30 14.80
C PHE A 28 -0.93 -17.39 15.13
N VAL A 29 -2.11 -16.97 15.60
CA VAL A 29 -3.24 -17.86 15.81
C VAL A 29 -4.14 -17.64 14.60
N PRO A 30 -4.27 -18.63 13.70
CA PRO A 30 -5.22 -18.56 12.60
C PRO A 30 -6.57 -18.11 13.15
N VAL A 31 -7.02 -16.93 12.72
CA VAL A 31 -8.36 -16.48 13.04
C VAL A 31 -9.26 -17.27 12.12
N VAL A 32 -9.85 -18.36 12.63
CA VAL A 32 -10.89 -19.09 11.91
C VAL A 32 -12.04 -18.11 11.66
N PRO A 33 -12.33 -17.75 10.40
CA PRO A 33 -13.32 -16.73 10.13
C PRO A 33 -14.70 -17.16 10.63
N PRO A 34 -15.52 -16.22 11.13
CA PRO A 34 -16.96 -16.40 11.21
C PRO A 34 -17.66 -16.22 9.84
N TYR A 35 -16.95 -15.80 8.80
CA TYR A 35 -17.50 -15.37 7.50
C TYR A 35 -16.72 -15.94 6.30
N ASP A 36 -17.41 -16.62 5.40
CA ASP A 36 -16.88 -17.15 4.14
C ASP A 36 -16.71 -15.98 3.14
N GLY A 37 -15.53 -15.37 3.12
CA GLY A 37 -15.05 -14.56 1.99
C GLY A 37 -15.39 -13.06 1.98
N GLN A 38 -14.50 -12.29 1.37
CA GLN A 38 -14.73 -10.90 1.06
C GLN A 38 -15.66 -10.75 -0.14
N ILE A 39 -16.59 -9.78 -0.08
CA ILE A 39 -17.54 -9.50 -1.17
C ILE A 39 -17.69 -7.99 -1.31
N ALA A 40 -17.57 -7.48 -2.53
CA ALA A 40 -17.85 -6.08 -2.84
C ALA A 40 -19.22 -5.63 -2.30
N GLY A 41 -19.26 -4.48 -1.64
CA GLY A 41 -20.46 -4.00 -0.98
C GLY A 41 -20.23 -2.68 -0.22
N PRO A 42 -21.31 -2.08 0.33
CA PRO A 42 -21.24 -0.77 0.98
C PRO A 42 -20.53 -0.79 2.34
N SER A 43 -20.24 -1.96 2.88
CA SER A 43 -19.72 -2.15 4.23
C SER A 43 -18.26 -2.56 4.20
N VAL A 44 -17.52 -2.13 5.21
CA VAL A 44 -16.09 -2.39 5.37
C VAL A 44 -15.92 -3.37 6.51
N LEU A 45 -15.23 -4.48 6.25
CA LEU A 45 -14.81 -5.39 7.30
C LEU A 45 -13.79 -4.67 8.18
N LEU A 46 -13.96 -4.76 9.50
CA LEU A 46 -12.95 -4.29 10.44
C LEU A 46 -11.66 -5.13 10.30
N PRO A 47 -10.48 -4.60 10.64
CA PRO A 47 -9.23 -5.37 10.58
C PRO A 47 -9.23 -6.67 11.40
N SER A 48 -10.09 -6.77 12.43
CA SER A 48 -10.25 -7.98 13.24
C SER A 48 -11.22 -9.01 12.65
N GLN A 49 -11.96 -8.63 11.60
CA GLN A 49 -12.93 -9.48 10.90
C GLN A 49 -12.36 -10.07 9.62
N VAL A 50 -11.29 -9.47 9.10
CA VAL A 50 -10.53 -9.98 7.97
C VAL A 50 -9.72 -11.19 8.42
N ALA A 51 -10.12 -12.37 7.95
CA ALA A 51 -9.37 -13.59 8.17
C ALA A 51 -8.20 -13.67 7.19
N GLY A 52 -7.13 -14.32 7.63
CA GLY A 52 -5.96 -14.56 6.79
C GLY A 52 -5.15 -13.33 6.39
N LYS A 53 -5.38 -12.18 7.03
CA LYS A 53 -4.66 -10.95 6.72
C LYS A 53 -3.15 -11.09 6.93
N GLU A 54 -2.39 -10.64 5.94
CA GLU A 54 -0.93 -10.71 5.91
C GLU A 54 -0.37 -9.33 5.54
N TYR A 55 0.83 -9.06 6.02
CA TYR A 55 1.50 -7.78 5.82
C TYR A 55 2.97 -8.02 5.54
N SER A 56 3.54 -7.11 4.78
CA SER A 56 4.98 -6.91 4.64
C SER A 56 5.30 -5.47 5.06
N HIS A 57 6.53 -5.22 5.52
CA HIS A 57 6.93 -3.93 6.08
C HIS A 57 8.44 -3.73 5.96
N ASP A 58 8.88 -2.49 6.16
CA ASP A 58 10.28 -2.09 6.06
C ASP A 58 11.27 -3.10 6.62
N SER A 59 12.36 -3.24 5.88
CA SER A 59 13.51 -4.09 6.15
C SER A 59 13.30 -5.59 5.97
N ASP A 60 12.11 -6.05 5.57
CA ASP A 60 11.68 -7.45 5.38
C ASP A 60 12.24 -8.44 6.39
N TYR A 61 11.39 -9.08 7.20
CA TYR A 61 11.88 -9.95 8.27
C TYR A 61 11.79 -11.40 7.86
N SER A 62 12.91 -12.11 7.86
CA SER A 62 12.89 -13.57 7.76
C SER A 62 11.94 -14.15 8.82
N ALA A 63 11.06 -15.04 8.37
CA ALA A 63 10.15 -15.83 9.18
C ALA A 63 10.90 -16.81 10.11
N PHE A 64 12.23 -16.99 9.96
CA PHE A 64 13.03 -17.80 10.86
C PHE A 64 13.46 -17.06 12.13
N GLY A 65 12.99 -17.56 13.27
CA GLY A 65 13.48 -17.17 14.59
C GLY A 65 12.59 -16.16 15.32
N VAL A 66 12.86 -15.98 16.61
CA VAL A 66 12.04 -15.09 17.45
C VAL A 66 12.34 -13.63 17.11
N GLY A 67 11.35 -12.92 16.56
CA GLY A 67 11.44 -11.50 16.21
C GLY A 67 11.96 -11.22 14.80
N GLY A 68 12.11 -12.27 13.97
CA GLY A 68 12.71 -12.21 12.65
C GLY A 68 14.15 -11.74 12.65
N ILE A 69 14.86 -12.01 11.56
CA ILE A 69 16.13 -11.34 11.26
C ILE A 69 15.82 -10.40 10.10
N ILE A 70 16.17 -9.12 10.25
CA ILE A 70 16.12 -8.14 9.16
C ILE A 70 16.88 -8.74 7.98
N ASP A 71 16.17 -8.93 6.89
CA ASP A 71 16.65 -9.50 5.64
C ASP A 71 15.90 -8.81 4.48
N PRO A 72 16.28 -7.56 4.12
CA PRO A 72 15.55 -6.74 3.16
C PRO A 72 15.46 -7.35 1.75
N GLU A 73 16.20 -8.43 1.49
CA GLU A 73 16.18 -9.14 0.21
C GLU A 73 15.23 -10.36 0.25
N GLN A 74 14.58 -10.63 1.38
CA GLN A 74 13.71 -11.78 1.60
C GLN A 74 12.25 -11.43 1.29
N VAL A 75 11.75 -11.93 0.16
CA VAL A 75 10.32 -11.89 -0.14
C VAL A 75 9.56 -12.70 0.91
N ILE A 76 8.58 -12.08 1.55
CA ILE A 76 7.66 -12.75 2.48
C ILE A 76 6.57 -13.45 1.67
N LYS A 77 6.45 -14.76 1.83
CA LYS A 77 5.36 -15.52 1.21
C LYS A 77 4.15 -15.53 2.13
N TRP A 78 2.99 -15.34 1.52
CA TRP A 78 1.68 -15.38 2.16
C TRP A 78 0.97 -16.69 1.84
N ASP A 79 0.39 -17.33 2.85
CA ASP A 79 -0.37 -18.58 2.68
C ASP A 79 -1.88 -18.32 2.50
N GLY A 80 -2.31 -17.06 2.59
CA GLY A 80 -3.70 -16.62 2.45
C GLY A 80 -4.58 -16.99 3.63
N SER A 81 -4.02 -17.66 4.64
CA SER A 81 -4.65 -18.02 5.91
C SER A 81 -4.04 -17.27 7.10
N GLY A 82 -3.18 -16.29 6.80
CA GLY A 82 -2.52 -15.43 7.77
C GLY A 82 -1.15 -15.94 8.20
N GLY A 83 -0.66 -16.99 7.56
CA GLY A 83 0.64 -17.58 7.80
C GLY A 83 1.66 -17.06 6.80
N THR A 84 2.78 -16.55 7.32
CA THR A 84 3.92 -16.15 6.49
C THR A 84 5.05 -17.17 6.55
N GLU A 85 5.77 -17.33 5.45
CA GLU A 85 7.04 -18.07 5.38
C GLU A 85 8.05 -17.32 4.51
N ASP A 86 9.33 -17.71 4.62
CA ASP A 86 10.36 -17.17 3.74
C ASP A 86 10.14 -17.67 2.32
N GLY A 87 9.85 -16.73 1.43
CA GLY A 87 9.82 -16.96 0.00
C GLY A 87 11.23 -16.87 -0.59
N ARG A 88 11.35 -16.10 -1.66
CA ARG A 88 12.59 -15.97 -2.41
C ARG A 88 13.52 -14.93 -1.78
N ASP A 89 14.77 -15.34 -1.57
CA ASP A 89 15.84 -14.48 -1.08
C ASP A 89 16.71 -13.97 -2.25
N TYR A 90 16.83 -12.65 -2.35
CA TYR A 90 17.60 -11.95 -3.36
C TYR A 90 19.05 -11.67 -2.97
N SER A 91 19.47 -12.11 -1.79
CA SER A 91 20.82 -11.96 -1.26
C SER A 91 21.92 -12.30 -2.26
N GLY A 92 22.65 -11.27 -2.67
CA GLY A 92 23.81 -11.42 -3.56
C GLY A 92 23.48 -11.73 -5.03
N SER A 93 22.22 -11.58 -5.43
CA SER A 93 21.80 -11.66 -6.84
C SER A 93 22.17 -10.38 -7.63
N ARG A 94 22.37 -9.24 -6.94
CA ARG A 94 22.62 -7.92 -7.54
C ARG A 94 24.10 -7.49 -7.46
N PRO A 95 24.67 -6.85 -8.50
CA PRO A 95 26.09 -6.47 -8.53
C PRO A 95 26.48 -5.34 -7.55
N THR A 96 25.54 -4.46 -7.24
CA THR A 96 25.71 -3.33 -6.33
C THR A 96 24.46 -3.25 -5.48
N TYR A 97 24.61 -3.45 -4.18
CA TYR A 97 23.53 -3.40 -3.21
C TYR A 97 23.80 -2.32 -2.17
N THR A 98 22.76 -1.56 -1.83
CA THR A 98 22.70 -0.76 -0.61
C THR A 98 21.66 -1.35 0.34
N SER A 99 21.81 -1.17 1.67
CA SER A 99 20.89 -1.74 2.68
C SER A 99 19.42 -1.34 2.54
N ASP A 100 19.15 -0.40 1.64
CA ASP A 100 17.84 0.16 1.37
C ASP A 100 17.24 -0.44 0.08
N ASP A 101 17.91 -1.43 -0.53
CA ASP A 101 17.42 -2.13 -1.73
C ASP A 101 16.45 -3.26 -1.34
N GLN A 102 15.26 -2.91 -0.81
CA GLN A 102 14.30 -3.82 -0.18
C GLN A 102 13.25 -4.38 -1.16
N VAL A 103 12.38 -5.28 -0.72
CA VAL A 103 11.08 -5.51 -1.38
C VAL A 103 10.24 -4.25 -1.19
N ASP A 104 9.89 -3.60 -2.28
CA ASP A 104 9.25 -2.28 -2.25
C ASP A 104 7.74 -2.37 -2.35
N ALA A 105 7.27 -3.38 -3.09
CA ALA A 105 5.86 -3.66 -3.24
C ALA A 105 5.63 -5.17 -3.25
N LEU A 106 4.57 -5.61 -2.60
CA LEU A 106 4.18 -7.02 -2.53
C LEU A 106 2.68 -7.19 -2.74
N ALA A 107 2.29 -8.10 -3.63
CA ALA A 107 0.90 -8.42 -3.89
C ALA A 107 0.71 -9.89 -4.25
N ASN A 108 -0.47 -10.43 -3.91
CA ASN A 108 -0.91 -11.70 -4.44
C ASN A 108 -1.39 -11.52 -5.89
N THR A 109 -1.22 -12.55 -6.72
CA THR A 109 -1.75 -12.53 -8.10
C THR A 109 -3.24 -12.83 -8.17
N GLY A 110 -3.86 -13.29 -7.08
CA GLY A 110 -5.23 -13.82 -7.07
C GLY A 110 -6.31 -12.85 -6.60
N ASP A 111 -6.09 -11.54 -6.60
CA ASP A 111 -6.97 -10.61 -5.88
C ASP A 111 -8.43 -10.63 -6.40
N VAL A 112 -9.33 -11.06 -5.53
CA VAL A 112 -10.75 -11.27 -5.85
C VAL A 112 -11.54 -9.98 -5.91
N LEU A 113 -11.07 -8.91 -5.26
CA LEU A 113 -11.75 -7.62 -5.19
C LEU A 113 -11.17 -6.58 -6.13
N LEU A 114 -9.99 -6.77 -6.71
CA LEU A 114 -9.36 -5.82 -7.65
C LEU A 114 -10.33 -5.36 -8.75
N THR A 115 -10.97 -6.31 -9.43
CA THR A 115 -11.94 -5.94 -10.48
C THR A 115 -13.16 -5.21 -9.95
N SER A 116 -13.58 -5.48 -8.71
CA SER A 116 -14.66 -4.70 -8.10
C SER A 116 -14.18 -3.30 -7.72
N MET A 117 -12.93 -3.14 -7.30
CA MET A 117 -12.31 -1.86 -6.99
C MET A 117 -12.19 -0.98 -8.23
N THR A 118 -11.79 -1.52 -9.39
CA THR A 118 -11.71 -0.77 -10.66
C THR A 118 -13.07 -0.30 -11.19
N TYR A 119 -14.16 -0.91 -10.72
CA TYR A 119 -15.54 -0.42 -10.96
C TYR A 119 -16.11 0.39 -9.80
N ASP A 120 -15.27 0.77 -8.83
CA ASP A 120 -15.64 1.56 -7.65
C ASP A 120 -16.72 0.87 -6.78
N TYR A 121 -16.69 -0.47 -6.71
CA TYR A 121 -17.62 -1.31 -5.92
C TYR A 121 -16.98 -2.02 -4.72
N ALA A 122 -15.65 -2.07 -4.63
CA ALA A 122 -14.92 -2.48 -3.44
C ALA A 122 -14.12 -1.28 -2.94
N HIS A 123 -13.91 -1.17 -1.64
CA HIS A 123 -13.16 -0.06 -1.06
C HIS A 123 -11.66 -0.33 -1.21
N MET A 124 -10.84 0.71 -1.35
CA MET A 124 -9.40 0.57 -1.46
C MET A 124 -8.73 0.77 -0.10
N VAL A 125 -7.87 -0.16 0.29
CA VAL A 125 -6.98 -0.06 1.45
C VAL A 125 -5.58 0.28 0.95
N PHE A 126 -4.90 1.21 1.62
CA PHE A 126 -3.54 1.60 1.26
C PHE A 126 -2.71 2.03 2.47
N SER A 127 -1.38 1.96 2.34
CA SER A 127 -0.42 2.58 3.25
C SER A 127 0.25 3.77 2.55
N VAL A 128 1.06 4.51 3.30
CA VAL A 128 1.93 5.55 2.74
C VAL A 128 3.38 5.24 3.08
N ASP A 129 4.30 5.63 2.19
CA ASP A 129 5.73 5.53 2.47
C ASP A 129 6.06 6.47 3.64
N ARG A 130 7.01 6.04 4.46
CA ARG A 130 7.62 6.87 5.48
C ARG A 130 8.52 7.94 4.85
N ASP A 131 9.30 7.62 3.83
CA ASP A 131 10.39 8.46 3.33
C ASP A 131 9.99 9.21 2.07
N ILE A 132 9.32 10.35 2.26
CA ILE A 132 8.91 11.22 1.15
C ILE A 132 9.95 12.29 0.83
N ASN A 133 9.73 12.98 -0.29
CA ASN A 133 10.44 14.18 -0.68
C ASN A 133 9.55 15.42 -0.57
N VAL A 134 10.12 16.49 0.00
CA VAL A 134 9.49 17.80 0.13
C VAL A 134 10.12 18.76 -0.87
N TYR A 135 9.27 19.50 -1.58
CA TYR A 135 9.68 20.59 -2.45
C TYR A 135 9.69 21.92 -1.68
N ASP A 136 10.87 22.55 -1.63
CA ASP A 136 11.11 23.81 -0.92
C ASP A 136 10.96 25.06 -1.82
N GLY A 137 10.23 24.92 -2.94
CA GLY A 137 9.86 26.01 -3.84
C GLY A 137 10.88 26.34 -4.96
N ALA A 138 10.55 27.38 -5.74
CA ALA A 138 11.18 27.73 -7.02
C ALA A 138 12.70 28.07 -6.98
N THR A 139 13.30 28.22 -5.79
CA THR A 139 14.77 28.33 -5.65
C THR A 139 15.49 26.98 -5.57
N GLY A 140 14.75 25.87 -5.74
CA GLY A 140 15.26 24.62 -6.28
C GLY A 140 15.90 23.69 -5.26
N GLY A 141 15.27 23.53 -4.10
CA GLY A 141 15.66 22.53 -3.11
C GLY A 141 14.61 21.43 -3.01
N TYR A 142 15.08 20.19 -2.96
CA TYR A 142 14.31 19.09 -2.42
C TYR A 142 14.98 18.65 -1.13
N SER A 143 14.17 18.25 -0.17
CA SER A 143 14.66 17.68 1.07
C SER A 143 13.92 16.38 1.38
N PRO A 144 14.64 15.31 1.78
CA PRO A 144 13.98 14.11 2.28
C PRO A 144 13.27 14.45 3.60
N TRP A 145 12.10 13.87 3.80
CA TRP A 145 11.27 14.08 4.97
C TRP A 145 10.66 12.75 5.42
N GLN A 146 10.72 12.48 6.72
CA GLN A 146 10.17 11.25 7.28
C GLN A 146 8.79 11.52 7.88
N LEU A 147 7.78 10.84 7.36
CA LEU A 147 6.45 10.81 7.95
C LEU A 147 6.47 10.04 9.28
N PRO A 148 5.63 10.44 10.25
CA PRO A 148 5.49 9.66 11.46
C PRO A 148 4.86 8.32 11.10
N SER A 149 5.34 7.26 11.74
CA SER A 149 4.83 5.92 11.51
C SER A 149 3.38 5.73 11.99
N ALA A 150 2.91 6.57 12.92
CA ALA A 150 1.51 6.64 13.34
C ALA A 150 0.97 8.07 13.19
N GLY A 151 -0.30 8.18 12.79
CA GLY A 151 -0.93 9.44 12.45
C GLY A 151 -1.49 10.25 13.62
N PRO A 152 -2.28 11.29 13.32
CA PRO A 152 -2.68 11.73 11.98
C PRO A 152 -1.60 12.56 11.26
N ILE A 153 -1.56 12.47 9.93
CA ILE A 153 -0.83 13.36 9.02
C ILE A 153 -1.86 14.27 8.36
N ALA A 154 -1.68 15.59 8.43
CA ALA A 154 -2.62 16.52 7.83
C ALA A 154 -2.34 16.71 6.33
N VAL A 155 -3.34 16.45 5.50
CA VAL A 155 -3.32 16.63 4.04
C VAL A 155 -4.43 17.58 3.59
N SER A 156 -4.42 18.04 2.34
CA SER A 156 -5.39 19.03 1.82
C SER A 156 -6.86 18.65 2.03
N ILE A 157 -7.22 17.37 1.91
CA ILE A 157 -8.59 16.88 2.12
C ILE A 157 -8.95 16.52 3.56
N GLY A 158 -8.00 16.55 4.49
CA GLY A 158 -8.25 16.17 5.88
C GLY A 158 -7.03 15.55 6.56
N ASN A 159 -7.21 14.40 7.18
CA ASN A 159 -6.13 13.66 7.81
C ASN A 159 -6.04 12.29 7.18
N VAL A 160 -4.81 11.87 6.88
CA VAL A 160 -4.44 10.47 6.73
C VAL A 160 -3.63 10.06 7.96
N GLY A 161 -3.07 8.86 7.97
CA GLY A 161 -2.40 8.30 9.14
C GLY A 161 -0.95 8.08 8.83
N GLY A 162 -0.28 7.46 9.78
CA GLY A 162 1.14 7.25 9.66
C GLY A 162 1.48 6.20 8.62
N ALA A 163 2.76 6.15 8.24
CA ALA A 163 3.26 5.19 7.27
C ALA A 163 3.07 3.73 7.71
N GLY A 164 3.13 3.44 9.01
CA GLY A 164 2.88 2.12 9.58
C GLY A 164 1.39 1.83 9.84
N GLU A 165 0.47 2.56 9.23
CA GLU A 165 -0.98 2.38 9.37
C GLU A 165 -1.65 2.14 8.01
N LEU A 166 -2.81 1.49 8.01
CA LEU A 166 -3.59 1.30 6.79
C LEU A 166 -4.83 2.17 6.78
N TRP A 167 -5.04 2.83 5.66
CA TRP A 167 -6.14 3.72 5.38
C TRP A 167 -7.09 3.07 4.41
N ILE A 168 -8.33 3.50 4.47
CA ILE A 168 -9.32 3.10 3.50
C ILE A 168 -9.86 4.33 2.79
N GLU A 169 -9.84 4.28 1.47
CA GLU A 169 -10.73 5.08 0.66
C GLU A 169 -12.03 4.31 0.42
N ARG A 170 -13.13 4.94 0.80
CA ARG A 170 -14.44 4.39 0.52
C ARG A 170 -14.77 4.57 -0.97
N ALA A 171 -15.01 3.45 -1.63
CA ALA A 171 -15.71 3.36 -2.91
C ALA A 171 -16.81 4.43 -3.09
N GLY A 172 -16.65 5.25 -4.13
CA GLY A 172 -17.52 6.39 -4.46
C GLY A 172 -18.92 5.97 -4.90
N PHE A 173 -19.12 4.70 -5.27
CA PHE A 173 -20.46 4.17 -5.50
C PHE A 173 -21.33 4.16 -4.24
N TYR A 174 -20.74 4.04 -3.04
CA TYR A 174 -21.45 3.98 -1.76
C TYR A 174 -21.27 5.21 -0.88
N SER A 175 -20.25 6.02 -1.15
CA SER A 175 -19.82 7.12 -0.29
C SER A 175 -19.67 8.42 -1.06
N ALA A 176 -19.48 9.54 -0.35
CA ALA A 176 -19.09 10.78 -1.00
C ALA A 176 -17.68 10.62 -1.61
N PRO A 177 -17.36 11.37 -2.69
CA PRO A 177 -16.03 11.28 -3.27
C PRO A 177 -14.92 11.58 -2.26
N ALA A 178 -13.76 10.94 -2.41
CA ALA A 178 -12.57 11.16 -1.57
C ALA A 178 -12.86 11.00 -0.06
N THR A 179 -13.57 9.94 0.32
CA THR A 179 -13.89 9.65 1.74
C THR A 179 -12.83 8.72 2.33
N PHE A 180 -11.96 9.28 3.15
CA PHE A 180 -10.86 8.57 3.82
C PHE A 180 -11.13 8.34 5.31
N GLU A 181 -10.68 7.20 5.82
CA GLU A 181 -10.62 6.93 7.25
C GLU A 181 -9.51 5.93 7.58
N LEU A 182 -9.09 5.92 8.86
CA LEU A 182 -8.16 4.91 9.36
C LEU A 182 -8.87 3.56 9.37
N TRP A 183 -8.29 2.57 8.69
CA TRP A 183 -8.79 1.20 8.70
C TRP A 183 -8.11 0.38 9.80
N ALA A 184 -6.78 0.28 9.77
CA ALA A 184 -5.98 -0.43 10.76
C ALA A 184 -4.88 0.47 11.34
N SER A 185 -4.94 0.67 12.66
CA SER A 185 -3.82 1.27 13.40
C SER A 185 -2.62 0.32 13.48
N GLN A 186 -1.45 0.86 13.84
CA GLN A 186 -0.24 0.07 14.09
C GLN A 186 -0.49 -1.12 15.03
N GLU A 187 -1.27 -0.93 16.09
CA GLU A 187 -1.57 -2.00 17.07
C GLU A 187 -2.44 -3.13 16.48
N GLN A 188 -3.13 -2.87 15.36
CA GLN A 188 -4.00 -3.82 14.68
C GLN A 188 -3.29 -4.53 13.51
N ILE A 189 -2.17 -4.00 13.06
CA ILE A 189 -1.28 -4.61 12.06
C ILE A 189 -0.40 -5.62 12.77
N ASN A 190 -0.38 -6.84 12.26
CA ASN A 190 0.28 -7.96 12.93
C ASN A 190 1.77 -8.09 12.52
N GLY A 191 2.47 -6.96 12.41
CA GLY A 191 3.91 -6.88 12.14
C GLY A 191 4.70 -6.74 13.43
N MET A 192 5.74 -7.55 13.61
CA MET A 192 6.66 -7.46 14.75
C MET A 192 8.09 -7.46 14.22
N PRO A 193 8.87 -6.38 14.41
CA PRO A 193 8.54 -5.15 15.17
C PRO A 193 7.42 -4.31 14.54
N LEU A 194 6.95 -3.29 15.27
CA LEU A 194 5.95 -2.37 14.72
C LEU A 194 6.48 -1.79 13.40
N PRO A 195 5.68 -1.85 12.32
CA PRO A 195 6.09 -1.37 11.01
C PRO A 195 6.45 0.12 11.10
N ASN A 196 7.57 0.53 10.49
CA ASN A 196 7.81 1.95 10.24
C ASN A 196 6.95 2.44 9.08
N ASP A 197 6.80 1.59 8.05
CA ASP A 197 5.88 1.66 6.92
C ASP A 197 5.34 0.25 6.59
N ILE A 198 4.50 0.15 5.56
CA ILE A 198 3.95 -1.12 5.07
C ILE A 198 4.14 -1.11 3.55
N ASP A 199 4.85 -2.09 3.02
CA ASP A 199 5.17 -2.29 1.58
C ASP A 199 4.28 -3.39 0.93
N GLY A 200 3.46 -4.06 1.74
CA GLY A 200 2.56 -5.10 1.27
C GLY A 200 1.42 -5.36 2.24
N VAL A 201 0.23 -5.56 1.69
CA VAL A 201 -0.94 -6.02 2.46
C VAL A 201 -1.74 -7.02 1.64
N GLU A 202 -2.18 -8.08 2.30
CA GLU A 202 -3.16 -9.03 1.79
C GLU A 202 -4.34 -9.08 2.77
N THR A 203 -5.55 -8.89 2.27
CA THR A 203 -6.77 -8.95 3.09
C THR A 203 -7.65 -10.15 2.80
N GLY A 204 -7.42 -10.96 1.78
CA GLY A 204 -8.17 -12.20 1.63
C GLY A 204 -7.77 -13.08 0.46
N GLY A 205 -7.19 -14.24 0.78
CA GLY A 205 -7.19 -15.40 -0.11
C GLY A 205 -8.57 -16.07 -0.15
N ASP A 206 -9.01 -16.52 -1.32
CA ASP A 206 -10.15 -17.44 -1.40
C ASP A 206 -9.79 -18.74 -0.64
N ASP A 207 -10.52 -19.02 0.44
CA ASP A 207 -10.42 -20.26 1.24
C ASP A 207 -10.60 -21.55 0.41
N ASN A 208 -10.95 -21.46 -0.88
CA ASN A 208 -10.74 -22.53 -1.86
C ASN A 208 -9.25 -22.72 -2.18
N LYS A 209 -8.49 -23.20 -1.18
CA LYS A 209 -7.31 -24.10 -1.08
C LYS A 209 -6.33 -24.37 -2.24
N ASP A 210 -6.57 -23.88 -3.44
CA ASP A 210 -5.66 -24.03 -4.60
C ASP A 210 -4.94 -22.71 -4.92
N TYR A 211 -5.30 -21.59 -4.27
CA TYR A 211 -4.48 -20.38 -4.23
C TYR A 211 -3.46 -20.49 -3.11
N THR A 212 -2.44 -21.34 -3.30
CA THR A 212 -1.14 -21.03 -2.72
C THR A 212 -0.65 -19.80 -3.48
N GLY A 213 -1.09 -18.61 -3.05
CA GLY A 213 -1.04 -17.36 -3.82
C GLY A 213 0.34 -17.18 -4.42
N ALA A 214 0.42 -17.21 -5.74
CA ALA A 214 1.64 -16.79 -6.39
C ALA A 214 1.79 -15.32 -6.01
N VAL A 215 2.88 -15.00 -5.34
CA VAL A 215 3.18 -13.64 -4.95
C VAL A 215 3.92 -12.99 -6.12
N VAL A 216 3.56 -11.76 -6.44
CA VAL A 216 4.41 -10.89 -7.23
C VAL A 216 5.03 -9.84 -6.32
N TYR A 217 6.24 -9.40 -6.64
CA TYR A 217 6.93 -8.36 -5.90
C TYR A 217 7.70 -7.42 -6.82
N SER A 218 7.92 -6.20 -6.35
CA SER A 218 8.88 -5.24 -6.87
C SER A 218 10.01 -5.05 -5.86
N LEU A 219 11.15 -4.55 -6.33
CA LEU A 219 12.34 -4.30 -5.52
C LEU A 219 12.69 -2.83 -5.68
N SER A 220 13.17 -2.15 -4.64
CA SER A 220 13.24 -0.67 -4.61
C SER A 220 14.13 -0.01 -5.67
N ALA A 221 14.83 -0.77 -6.51
CA ALA A 221 15.53 -0.30 -7.71
C ALA A 221 15.23 -1.20 -8.91
N ASP A 222 14.00 -1.12 -9.42
CA ASP A 222 13.48 -1.89 -10.56
C ASP A 222 14.42 -1.90 -11.76
N TYR A 223 15.02 -0.75 -12.09
CA TYR A 223 15.89 -0.61 -13.25
C TYR A 223 17.19 -1.45 -13.16
N GLN A 224 17.57 -1.87 -11.94
CA GLN A 224 18.76 -2.71 -11.70
C GLN A 224 18.42 -4.19 -11.54
N SER A 225 17.14 -4.57 -11.53
CA SER A 225 16.70 -5.89 -11.10
C SER A 225 17.02 -7.03 -12.08
N GLY A 226 17.36 -6.72 -13.34
CA GLY A 226 17.61 -7.72 -14.38
C GLY A 226 18.98 -8.41 -14.33
N ASP A 227 19.07 -9.59 -14.93
CA ASP A 227 20.35 -10.23 -15.22
C ASP A 227 21.18 -9.37 -16.19
N ILE A 228 22.52 -9.50 -16.12
CA ILE A 228 23.41 -8.77 -17.04
C ILE A 228 23.06 -9.14 -18.50
N GLY A 229 22.54 -8.16 -19.24
CA GLY A 229 22.18 -8.29 -20.65
C GLY A 229 20.74 -8.70 -20.92
N THR A 230 19.87 -8.74 -19.90
CA THR A 230 18.41 -8.79 -20.06
C THR A 230 17.79 -7.42 -19.79
N ASP A 231 16.53 -7.26 -20.19
CA ASP A 231 15.77 -6.07 -19.81
C ASP A 231 15.54 -6.06 -18.29
N ALA A 232 15.51 -4.86 -17.70
CA ALA A 232 15.17 -4.67 -16.30
C ALA A 232 13.70 -5.04 -16.05
N VAL A 233 13.39 -5.42 -14.81
CA VAL A 233 12.09 -6.00 -14.44
C VAL A 233 11.51 -5.23 -13.26
N SER A 234 10.31 -4.67 -13.43
CA SER A 234 9.65 -3.97 -12.32
C SER A 234 8.87 -4.92 -11.43
N VAL A 235 8.29 -5.97 -12.01
CA VAL A 235 7.48 -6.92 -11.26
C VAL A 235 7.91 -8.33 -11.59
N TRP A 236 8.22 -9.08 -10.55
CA TRP A 236 8.64 -10.46 -10.63
C TRP A 236 7.58 -11.38 -10.05
N ASN A 237 7.49 -12.59 -10.59
CA ASN A 237 6.81 -13.69 -9.90
C ASN A 237 7.68 -14.23 -8.77
N GLU A 238 7.08 -14.85 -7.75
CA GLU A 238 7.75 -15.60 -6.68
C GLU A 238 8.78 -16.62 -7.23
N SER A 239 8.47 -17.21 -8.40
CA SER A 239 9.33 -18.15 -9.11
C SER A 239 10.63 -17.52 -9.63
N GLY A 240 10.74 -16.18 -9.62
CA GLY A 240 11.83 -15.38 -10.15
C GLY A 240 11.81 -15.18 -11.65
N THR A 241 10.67 -15.42 -12.29
CA THR A 241 10.46 -15.07 -13.68
C THR A 241 9.90 -13.65 -13.77
N PRO A 242 10.22 -12.87 -14.82
CA PRO A 242 9.64 -11.55 -15.01
C PRO A 242 8.13 -11.64 -15.24
N TYR A 243 7.33 -10.91 -14.45
CA TYR A 243 5.90 -10.73 -14.67
C TYR A 243 5.63 -9.48 -15.52
N LEU A 244 6.26 -8.35 -15.16
CA LEU A 244 6.26 -7.10 -15.93
C LEU A 244 7.68 -6.52 -16.04
N TYR A 245 8.12 -6.29 -17.28
CA TYR A 245 9.38 -5.59 -17.55
C TYR A 245 9.27 -4.09 -17.23
N GLN A 246 10.39 -3.49 -16.83
CA GLN A 246 10.48 -2.06 -16.53
C GLN A 246 10.04 -1.20 -17.70
N ALA A 247 10.39 -1.60 -18.94
CA ALA A 247 9.99 -0.88 -20.14
C ALA A 247 8.46 -0.82 -20.32
N THR A 248 7.73 -1.82 -19.85
CA THR A 248 6.26 -1.84 -19.89
C THR A 248 5.67 -0.85 -18.89
N ILE A 249 6.15 -0.87 -17.64
CA ILE A 249 5.76 0.08 -16.60
C ILE A 249 6.09 1.52 -17.02
N ALA A 250 7.31 1.75 -17.48
CA ALA A 250 7.76 3.07 -17.92
C ALA A 250 6.97 3.61 -19.13
N ALA A 251 6.56 2.75 -20.05
CA ALA A 251 5.69 3.13 -21.17
C ALA A 251 4.29 3.52 -20.68
N ALA A 252 3.74 2.80 -19.71
CA ALA A 252 2.44 3.12 -19.11
C ALA A 252 2.46 4.45 -18.36
N VAL A 253 3.47 4.67 -17.51
CA VAL A 253 3.65 5.93 -16.78
C VAL A 253 3.76 7.11 -17.75
N GLN A 254 4.64 7.01 -18.75
CA GLN A 254 4.83 8.09 -19.74
C GLN A 254 3.64 8.28 -20.67
N GLN A 255 2.74 7.28 -20.81
CA GLN A 255 1.50 7.45 -21.56
C GLN A 255 0.55 8.42 -20.86
N LEU A 256 0.53 8.44 -19.52
CA LEU A 256 -0.36 9.30 -18.73
C LEU A 256 0.30 10.61 -18.28
N LEU A 257 1.55 10.57 -17.84
CA LEU A 257 2.30 11.75 -17.37
C LEU A 257 3.08 12.47 -18.48
N GLY A 258 3.20 11.85 -19.66
CA GLY A 258 4.06 12.32 -20.74
C GLY A 258 5.52 11.89 -20.56
N PRO A 259 6.40 12.23 -21.53
CA PRO A 259 7.79 11.80 -21.50
C PRO A 259 8.54 12.33 -20.27
N ILE A 260 9.31 11.47 -19.60
CA ILE A 260 10.08 11.87 -18.44
C ILE A 260 11.19 12.88 -18.81
N PRO A 261 11.20 14.09 -18.21
CA PRO A 261 12.21 15.09 -18.49
C PRO A 261 13.61 14.65 -18.05
N THR A 262 14.67 15.19 -18.65
CA THR A 262 16.05 14.88 -18.21
C THR A 262 16.42 15.57 -16.88
N SER A 263 15.59 16.51 -16.42
CA SER A 263 15.69 17.13 -15.10
C SER A 263 15.02 16.29 -14.01
N ALA A 264 14.15 15.35 -14.39
CA ALA A 264 13.45 14.48 -13.46
C ALA A 264 14.42 13.48 -12.81
N ILE A 265 14.34 13.36 -11.49
CA ILE A 265 15.26 12.60 -10.65
C ILE A 265 14.51 11.94 -9.50
N LEU A 266 14.89 10.70 -9.20
CA LEU A 266 14.63 10.03 -7.93
C LEU A 266 15.79 10.35 -6.98
N PRO A 267 15.63 11.23 -5.98
CA PRO A 267 16.77 11.76 -5.22
C PRO A 267 17.40 10.76 -4.28
N SER A 268 16.62 9.86 -3.70
CA SER A 268 17.08 8.79 -2.78
C SER A 268 18.20 7.97 -3.43
N GLN A 269 18.08 7.71 -4.73
CA GLN A 269 19.02 6.92 -5.52
C GLN A 269 19.93 7.74 -6.42
N ASN A 270 19.64 9.04 -6.58
CA ASN A 270 20.29 9.93 -7.53
C ASN A 270 20.27 9.36 -8.97
N VAL A 271 19.10 8.85 -9.37
CA VAL A 271 18.81 8.24 -10.68
C VAL A 271 17.84 9.16 -11.43
N GLY A 272 18.05 9.35 -12.73
CA GLY A 272 17.23 10.27 -13.53
C GLY A 272 16.72 9.65 -14.82
N GLY A 273 15.75 10.31 -15.43
CA GLY A 273 15.10 9.81 -16.65
C GLY A 273 14.32 8.52 -16.39
N ILE A 274 14.21 7.67 -17.41
CA ILE A 274 13.33 6.47 -17.35
C ILE A 274 13.68 5.49 -16.24
N ASP A 275 14.94 5.47 -15.79
CA ASP A 275 15.43 4.59 -14.74
C ASP A 275 14.93 5.00 -13.35
N ALA A 276 14.40 6.23 -13.20
CA ALA A 276 13.79 6.72 -11.95
C ALA A 276 12.38 6.14 -11.70
N ILE A 277 11.79 5.45 -12.68
CA ILE A 277 10.48 4.81 -12.54
C ILE A 277 10.68 3.49 -11.78
N ASN A 278 10.16 3.45 -10.56
CA ASN A 278 10.26 2.34 -9.61
C ASN A 278 8.89 2.10 -8.96
N VAL A 279 8.38 0.87 -9.01
CA VAL A 279 7.06 0.50 -8.45
C VAL A 279 7.13 0.49 -6.92
N ASP A 280 6.16 1.12 -6.27
CA ASP A 280 6.17 1.35 -4.81
C ASP A 280 4.97 0.71 -4.10
N ALA A 281 3.85 0.53 -4.81
CA ALA A 281 2.74 -0.27 -4.33
C ALA A 281 2.08 -0.97 -5.51
N MET A 282 1.44 -2.11 -5.26
CA MET A 282 0.70 -2.78 -6.31
C MET A 282 -0.40 -3.72 -5.81
N MET A 283 -1.26 -4.11 -6.75
CA MET A 283 -2.34 -5.07 -6.57
C MET A 283 -2.56 -5.79 -7.90
N THR A 284 -2.70 -7.12 -7.86
CA THR A 284 -2.70 -7.95 -9.08
C THR A 284 -3.86 -8.92 -9.11
N ARG A 285 -4.47 -9.06 -10.29
CA ARG A 285 -5.39 -10.14 -10.62
C ARG A 285 -4.93 -10.79 -11.93
N ASP A 286 -4.15 -11.84 -11.81
CA ASP A 286 -3.84 -12.78 -12.87
C ASP A 286 -5.06 -13.69 -13.08
N ALA A 287 -5.75 -13.47 -14.19
CA ALA A 287 -6.94 -14.24 -14.53
C ALA A 287 -6.59 -15.57 -15.21
N ASN A 288 -5.37 -15.68 -15.75
CA ASN A 288 -4.90 -16.77 -16.58
C ASN A 288 -4.16 -17.84 -15.77
N GLY A 289 -3.60 -17.48 -14.62
CA GLY A 289 -2.83 -18.33 -13.73
C GLY A 289 -1.46 -18.67 -14.32
N ASN A 290 -0.89 -17.76 -15.10
CA ASN A 290 0.38 -17.96 -15.78
C ASN A 290 1.39 -16.90 -15.34
N ASP A 291 2.69 -17.17 -15.51
CA ASP A 291 3.77 -16.30 -15.03
C ASP A 291 3.92 -14.98 -15.83
N LEU A 292 2.97 -14.60 -16.69
CA LEU A 292 3.05 -13.43 -17.57
C LEU A 292 1.80 -12.56 -17.45
N PHE A 293 1.99 -11.24 -17.49
CA PHE A 293 0.87 -10.32 -17.64
C PHE A 293 0.27 -10.39 -19.04
N ASP A 294 -0.87 -11.06 -19.20
CA ASP A 294 -1.50 -11.28 -20.49
C ASP A 294 -3.05 -11.36 -20.44
N ALA A 295 -3.64 -11.67 -21.59
CA ALA A 295 -5.08 -11.84 -21.71
C ALA A 295 -5.42 -13.01 -22.65
N GLU A 296 -6.13 -14.00 -22.13
CA GLU A 296 -6.60 -15.15 -22.90
C GLU A 296 -8.13 -15.28 -22.89
N ALA A 297 -8.75 -15.38 -24.07
CA ALA A 297 -10.13 -15.86 -24.29
C ALA A 297 -11.18 -15.46 -23.22
N GLY A 298 -11.28 -14.17 -22.90
CA GLY A 298 -12.28 -13.63 -21.95
C GLY A 298 -11.80 -13.52 -20.50
N LYS A 299 -10.53 -13.84 -20.26
CA LYS A 299 -9.75 -13.52 -19.08
C LYS A 299 -8.70 -12.47 -19.47
N SER A 300 -8.40 -11.59 -18.54
CA SER A 300 -7.51 -10.45 -18.73
C SER A 300 -6.92 -10.14 -17.38
N ASP A 301 -5.60 -10.05 -17.36
CA ASP A 301 -4.90 -9.69 -16.15
C ASP A 301 -5.08 -8.19 -15.89
N VAL A 302 -5.23 -7.87 -14.62
CA VAL A 302 -5.40 -6.50 -14.14
C VAL A 302 -4.28 -6.23 -13.15
N PHE A 303 -3.61 -5.09 -13.33
CA PHE A 303 -2.52 -4.67 -12.47
C PHE A 303 -2.72 -3.21 -12.11
N VAL A 304 -2.79 -2.91 -10.82
CA VAL A 304 -2.81 -1.54 -10.30
C VAL A 304 -1.52 -1.29 -9.56
N PHE A 305 -0.91 -0.13 -9.75
CA PHE A 305 0.34 0.21 -9.07
C PHE A 305 0.52 1.72 -8.85
N SER A 306 1.33 2.08 -7.86
CA SER A 306 1.99 3.38 -7.73
C SER A 306 3.48 3.25 -8.08
N ILE A 307 4.15 4.39 -8.25
CA ILE A 307 5.60 4.47 -8.40
C ILE A 307 6.13 5.47 -7.39
N GLN A 308 7.39 5.38 -6.98
CA GLN A 308 8.02 6.34 -6.08
C GLN A 308 7.96 7.77 -6.62
N GLN A 309 8.03 8.76 -5.71
CA GLN A 309 8.10 10.17 -6.10
C GLN A 309 9.29 10.46 -7.02
N ILE A 310 8.99 11.00 -8.20
CA ILE A 310 10.00 11.49 -9.14
C ILE A 310 9.92 13.01 -9.16
N LEU A 311 11.00 13.66 -8.77
CA LEU A 311 11.06 15.10 -8.64
C LEU A 311 11.54 15.74 -9.93
N ASP A 312 10.89 16.81 -10.38
CA ASP A 312 11.35 17.60 -11.52
C ASP A 312 11.50 19.09 -11.14
N PRO A 313 12.72 19.59 -10.91
CA PRO A 313 12.92 21.00 -10.54
C PRO A 313 12.59 21.97 -11.66
N ALA A 314 12.35 21.49 -12.89
CA ALA A 314 11.84 22.29 -13.98
C ALA A 314 10.30 22.40 -13.99
N ASP A 315 9.59 21.50 -13.29
CA ASP A 315 8.14 21.57 -13.14
C ASP A 315 7.74 22.65 -12.13
N ALA A 316 6.59 23.28 -12.35
CA ALA A 316 6.05 24.34 -11.51
C ALA A 316 5.58 23.80 -10.15
N ASP A 317 5.12 22.55 -10.11
CA ASP A 317 4.79 21.82 -8.89
C ASP A 317 5.96 21.01 -8.31
N GLY A 318 7.10 20.96 -9.02
CA GLY A 318 8.30 20.27 -8.56
C GLY A 318 8.26 18.74 -8.66
N PHE A 319 7.19 18.13 -9.20
CA PHE A 319 7.05 16.68 -9.33
C PHE A 319 6.80 16.29 -10.78
N TYR A 320 7.53 15.30 -11.27
CA TYR A 320 7.08 14.55 -12.46
C TYR A 320 6.03 13.51 -12.06
N ALA A 321 6.26 12.83 -10.93
CA ALA A 321 5.32 11.90 -10.31
C ALA A 321 5.28 12.16 -8.80
N THR A 322 4.10 12.25 -8.22
CA THR A 322 3.89 12.56 -6.81
C THR A 322 4.03 11.37 -5.87
N GLY A 323 4.10 10.14 -6.39
CA GLY A 323 4.07 8.93 -5.58
C GLY A 323 2.65 8.38 -5.33
N SER A 324 1.67 9.28 -5.32
CA SER A 324 0.28 8.94 -5.06
C SER A 324 -0.54 8.60 -6.30
N GLU A 325 0.01 8.71 -7.52
CA GLU A 325 -0.73 8.33 -8.73
C GLU A 325 -0.94 6.82 -8.78
N LEU A 326 -2.17 6.39 -9.08
CA LEU A 326 -2.48 4.97 -9.26
C LEU A 326 -2.73 4.69 -10.73
N PHE A 327 -1.85 3.87 -11.31
CA PHE A 327 -1.89 3.44 -12.69
C PHE A 327 -2.62 2.10 -12.77
N LEU A 328 -3.59 2.00 -13.68
CA LEU A 328 -4.33 0.79 -14.00
C LEU A 328 -3.87 0.26 -15.35
N LEU A 329 -3.34 -0.96 -15.37
CA LEU A 329 -3.07 -1.76 -16.56
C LEU A 329 -4.14 -2.83 -16.71
N GLU A 330 -4.73 -2.90 -17.89
CA GLU A 330 -5.59 -4.00 -18.29
C GLU A 330 -5.01 -4.68 -19.52
N ALA A 331 -4.63 -5.95 -19.36
CA ALA A 331 -4.13 -6.73 -20.47
C ALA A 331 -5.24 -6.97 -21.51
N SER A 332 -4.89 -6.92 -22.78
CA SER A 332 -5.78 -7.30 -23.87
C SER A 332 -5.03 -8.16 -24.87
N PRO A 333 -5.71 -8.94 -25.74
CA PRO A 333 -5.04 -9.91 -26.61
C PRO A 333 -3.96 -9.35 -27.55
N SER A 334 -3.86 -8.02 -27.71
CA SER A 334 -2.88 -7.37 -28.58
C SER A 334 -2.26 -6.09 -28.03
N SER A 335 -2.58 -5.70 -26.80
CA SER A 335 -2.19 -4.41 -26.23
C SER A 335 -2.38 -4.39 -24.72
N ILE A 336 -1.76 -3.41 -24.05
CA ILE A 336 -2.06 -3.09 -22.66
C ILE A 336 -2.81 -1.76 -22.68
N ASN A 337 -3.99 -1.73 -22.06
CA ASN A 337 -4.70 -0.47 -21.84
C ASN A 337 -4.17 0.16 -20.57
N VAL A 338 -4.00 1.48 -20.58
CA VAL A 338 -3.44 2.24 -19.47
C VAL A 338 -4.37 3.41 -19.17
N SER A 339 -4.69 3.59 -17.89
CA SER A 339 -5.49 4.68 -17.35
C SER A 339 -5.10 4.97 -15.89
N TYR A 340 -5.49 6.12 -15.35
CA TYR A 340 -5.50 6.28 -13.90
C TYR A 340 -6.62 5.43 -13.30
N LEU A 341 -6.44 4.93 -12.07
CA LEU A 341 -7.47 4.18 -11.37
C LEU A 341 -8.67 5.10 -11.08
N PRO A 342 -9.87 4.79 -11.59
CA PRO A 342 -11.09 5.47 -11.16
C PRO A 342 -11.61 4.82 -9.88
N HIS A 343 -11.39 5.47 -8.74
CA HIS A 343 -11.83 4.98 -7.43
C HIS A 343 -12.24 6.15 -6.53
N GLY A 344 -13.08 5.90 -5.53
CA GLY A 344 -13.48 6.93 -4.57
C GLY A 344 -14.23 8.10 -5.21
N GLY A 345 -14.85 7.91 -6.37
CA GLY A 345 -15.54 8.97 -7.12
C GLY A 345 -14.62 9.99 -7.82
N HIS A 346 -13.33 9.72 -7.96
CA HIS A 346 -12.38 10.51 -8.74
C HIS A 346 -11.38 9.61 -9.50
N GLU A 347 -10.43 10.21 -10.19
CA GLU A 347 -9.28 9.52 -10.77
C GLU A 347 -8.07 9.78 -9.86
N TRP A 348 -7.28 8.74 -9.58
CA TRP A 348 -6.00 8.85 -8.86
C TRP A 348 -4.89 9.35 -9.80
N SER A 349 -5.06 10.59 -10.27
CA SER A 349 -4.17 11.27 -11.22
C SER A 349 -3.28 12.30 -10.53
N HIS A 350 -2.20 12.68 -11.21
CA HIS A 350 -1.25 13.71 -10.75
C HIS A 350 -1.92 15.02 -10.30
N ASP A 351 -2.85 15.54 -11.10
CA ASP A 351 -3.56 16.79 -10.75
C ASP A 351 -4.39 16.62 -9.46
N TRP A 352 -5.02 15.46 -9.27
CA TRP A 352 -5.83 15.20 -8.10
C TRP A 352 -4.98 14.99 -6.85
N THR A 353 -3.84 14.31 -6.95
CA THR A 353 -2.94 14.08 -5.81
C THR A 353 -2.35 15.40 -5.32
N LEU A 354 -1.96 16.31 -6.22
CA LEU A 354 -1.52 17.66 -5.85
C LEU A 354 -2.62 18.52 -5.22
N ASP A 355 -3.88 18.37 -5.64
CA ASP A 355 -5.00 19.11 -5.02
C ASP A 355 -5.36 18.54 -3.65
N SER A 356 -5.28 17.21 -3.50
CA SER A 356 -5.95 16.50 -2.41
C SER A 356 -5.03 15.95 -1.33
N LEU A 357 -3.81 15.57 -1.69
CA LEU A 357 -2.92 14.78 -0.83
C LEU A 357 -1.64 15.53 -0.43
N VAL A 358 -1.55 16.83 -0.74
CA VAL A 358 -0.45 17.68 -0.26
C VAL A 358 -0.48 17.76 1.26
N ILE A 359 0.65 17.46 1.87
CA ILE A 359 0.88 17.55 3.30
C ILE A 359 0.98 19.03 3.70
N SER A 360 0.35 19.37 4.83
CA SER A 360 0.37 20.72 5.39
C SER A 360 1.80 21.25 5.60
N GLU A 361 2.07 22.49 5.19
CA GLU A 361 3.39 23.15 5.34
C GLU A 361 3.93 23.16 6.79
N ASN A 362 3.04 23.10 7.78
CA ASN A 362 3.44 23.01 9.20
C ASN A 362 4.08 21.65 9.54
N ASP A 363 3.73 20.61 8.81
CA ASP A 363 4.22 19.25 9.02
C ASP A 363 5.52 19.00 8.25
N THR A 364 5.87 19.81 7.25
CA THR A 364 7.06 19.67 6.38
C THR A 364 8.12 20.76 6.61
N GLY A 365 7.95 21.61 7.63
CA GLY A 365 8.95 22.64 7.97
C GLY A 365 9.07 23.80 6.99
N GLY A 366 8.06 24.03 6.14
CA GLY A 366 7.95 25.20 5.25
C GLY A 366 8.08 24.92 3.75
N GLY A 367 8.32 23.68 3.33
CA GLY A 367 8.07 23.21 1.96
C GLY A 367 6.69 22.56 1.83
N TYR A 368 6.37 21.93 0.70
CA TYR A 368 5.23 21.01 0.61
C TYR A 368 5.67 19.67 0.05
N GLY A 369 5.08 18.60 0.58
CA GLY A 369 5.25 17.23 0.10
C GLY A 369 3.89 16.66 -0.25
N VAL A 370 3.88 15.60 -1.04
CA VAL A 370 2.69 14.76 -1.24
C VAL A 370 2.97 13.43 -0.54
N ILE A 371 1.94 12.76 -0.03
CA ILE A 371 2.14 11.38 0.43
C ILE A 371 2.60 10.50 -0.74
N ASP A 372 3.38 9.47 -0.46
CA ASP A 372 3.73 8.43 -1.43
C ASP A 372 3.00 7.14 -1.04
N ILE A 373 2.46 6.38 -1.98
CA ILE A 373 1.67 5.17 -1.68
C ILE A 373 2.57 3.96 -1.75
N ASN A 374 2.64 3.20 -0.66
CA ASN A 374 3.59 2.10 -0.49
C ASN A 374 2.93 0.71 -0.38
N ALA A 375 1.61 0.61 -0.25
CA ALA A 375 0.89 -0.66 -0.33
C ALA A 375 -0.56 -0.44 -0.77
N LEU A 376 -1.13 -1.44 -1.45
CA LEU A 376 -2.47 -1.39 -2.03
C LEU A 376 -3.19 -2.72 -1.87
N GLU A 377 -4.49 -2.64 -1.58
CA GLU A 377 -5.39 -3.79 -1.45
C GLU A 377 -6.84 -3.31 -1.57
N ALA A 378 -7.79 -4.21 -1.76
CA ALA A 378 -9.22 -3.92 -1.69
C ALA A 378 -9.92 -4.69 -0.57
N ILE A 379 -10.92 -4.03 0.00
CA ILE A 379 -11.75 -4.60 1.05
C ILE A 379 -13.23 -4.40 0.76
N GLY A 380 -14.02 -5.40 1.13
CA GLY A 380 -15.46 -5.30 0.99
C GLY A 380 -16.23 -6.33 1.82
N SER A 381 -17.40 -5.91 2.26
CA SER A 381 -18.44 -6.86 2.67
C SER A 381 -19.79 -6.46 2.09
N GLN A 382 -20.50 -7.46 1.57
CA GLN A 382 -21.92 -7.38 1.34
C GLN A 382 -22.61 -7.60 2.70
N GLU A 383 -22.88 -6.53 3.45
CA GLU A 383 -23.91 -6.62 4.48
C GLU A 383 -25.24 -6.90 3.77
N VAL A 384 -25.62 -8.18 3.66
CA VAL A 384 -27.01 -8.54 3.40
C VAL A 384 -27.75 -8.11 4.65
N PRO A 385 -28.64 -7.10 4.62
CA PRO A 385 -29.44 -6.77 5.78
C PRO A 385 -30.14 -8.05 6.19
N GLU A 386 -29.88 -8.53 7.41
CA GLU A 386 -30.40 -9.84 7.80
C GLU A 386 -31.90 -9.89 7.46
N PRO A 387 -32.41 -11.02 6.92
CA PRO A 387 -33.83 -11.16 6.59
C PRO A 387 -34.75 -10.79 7.76
N SER A 388 -34.24 -10.88 8.99
CA SER A 388 -34.90 -10.46 10.22
C SER A 388 -35.36 -9.00 10.19
N THR A 389 -34.62 -8.07 9.59
CA THR A 389 -35.01 -6.64 9.52
C THR A 389 -36.20 -6.43 8.58
N TRP A 390 -36.22 -7.10 7.43
CA TRP A 390 -37.36 -7.11 6.51
C TRP A 390 -38.55 -7.86 7.08
N CYS A 391 -38.33 -8.98 7.77
CA CYS A 391 -39.37 -9.72 8.46
C CYS A 391 -39.97 -8.92 9.62
N LEU A 392 -39.17 -8.20 10.40
CA LEU A 392 -39.64 -7.31 11.47
C LEU A 392 -40.39 -6.10 10.92
N GLY A 393 -39.91 -5.51 9.83
CA GLY A 393 -40.62 -4.43 9.12
C GLY A 393 -41.96 -4.91 8.56
N ALA A 394 -41.99 -6.08 7.91
CA ALA A 394 -43.21 -6.68 7.40
C ALA A 394 -44.19 -7.08 8.53
N LEU A 395 -43.68 -7.61 9.64
CA LEU A 395 -44.48 -7.94 10.82
C LEU A 395 -45.07 -6.69 11.47
N ALA A 396 -44.29 -5.61 11.59
CA ALA A 396 -44.75 -4.33 12.11
C ALA A 396 -45.85 -3.71 11.22
N MET A 397 -45.70 -3.77 9.90
CA MET A 397 -46.74 -3.35 8.95
C MET A 397 -48.01 -4.20 9.07
N ALA A 398 -47.88 -5.52 9.19
CA ALA A 398 -49.01 -6.43 9.36
C ALA A 398 -49.77 -6.17 10.67
N VAL A 399 -49.07 -5.94 11.80
CA VAL A 399 -49.70 -5.59 13.09
C VAL A 399 -50.45 -4.27 12.99
N THR A 400 -49.88 -3.27 12.30
CA THR A 400 -50.51 -1.95 12.13
C THR A 400 -51.78 -2.05 11.28
N LEU A 401 -51.78 -2.84 10.21
CA LEU A 401 -52.97 -3.10 9.37
C LEU A 401 -54.08 -3.81 10.16
N VAL A 402 -53.74 -4.82 10.96
CA VAL A 402 -54.73 -5.55 11.79
C VAL A 402 -55.30 -4.67 12.91
N ALA A 403 -54.48 -3.84 13.53
CA ALA A 403 -54.92 -2.89 14.56
C ALA A 403 -55.83 -1.79 13.98
N GLY A 404 -55.48 -1.25 12.81
CA GLY A 404 -56.30 -0.25 12.11
C GLY A 404 -57.66 -0.76 11.64
N HIS A 405 -57.76 -2.06 11.34
CA HIS A 405 -59.02 -2.66 10.88
C HIS A 405 -60.03 -2.93 12.01
N ARG A 406 -59.58 -3.01 13.28
CA ARG A 406 -60.45 -3.19 14.45
C ARG A 406 -61.01 -1.89 15.04
N LEU A 407 -60.52 -0.74 14.57
CA LEU A 407 -60.94 0.60 15.03
C LEU A 407 -61.90 1.30 14.05
N ARG A 408 -62.39 0.58 13.03
CA ARG A 408 -63.50 0.97 12.16
C ARG A 408 -64.61 -0.04 12.33
#